data_AF-R8W5B4-F1
#
_entry.id   AF-R8W5B4-F1
#
_cell.length_a   1.000
_cell.length_b   1.000
_cell.length_c   1.000
_cell.angle_alpha   90.00
_cell.angle_beta   90.00
_cell.angle_gamma   90.00
#
_symmetry.space_group_name_H-M   'P 1'
#
loop_
_entity.id
_entity.type
_entity.pdbx_description
1 polymer ?
#
loop_
_entity_poly.entity_id
_entity_poly.type
_entity_poly.pdbx_seq_one_letter_code
_entity_poly.pdbx_strand_id
1 'polypeptide(L)' 'MNQELKRTAENIWLCYFNDYLYEHNIISEDMRNRMIVKINARKSET' A
#
# COMPACT_ATOMS: atom_id res chain seq x y z
N MET A 1 -11.30 -2.34 -19.40
CA MET A 1 -11.22 -1.98 -17.96
C MET A 1 -10.30 -0.76 -17.86
N ASN A 2 -10.75 0.35 -17.28
CA ASN A 2 -9.98 1.59 -17.22
C ASN A 2 -8.69 1.35 -16.38
N GLN A 3 -7.51 1.59 -16.97
CA GLN A 3 -6.21 1.36 -16.32
C GLN A 3 -6.03 2.22 -15.07
N GLU A 4 -6.59 3.43 -15.05
CA GLU A 4 -6.60 4.31 -13.90
C GLU A 4 -7.40 3.69 -12.74
N LEU A 5 -8.57 3.13 -13.05
CA LEU A 5 -9.43 2.46 -12.08
C LEU A 5 -8.75 1.23 -11.48
N LYS A 6 -8.01 0.47 -12.30
CA LYS A 6 -7.19 -0.66 -11.85
C LYS A 6 -6.09 -0.21 -10.88
N ARG A 7 -5.35 0.86 -11.21
CA ARG A 7 -4.30 1.42 -10.34
C ARG A 7 -4.85 1.93 -9.01
N THR A 8 -6.00 2.61 -9.03
CA THR A 8 -6.67 3.07 -7.81
C THR A 8 -7.05 1.89 -6.92
N ALA A 9 -7.64 0.82 -7.50
CA ALA A 9 -7.98 -0.37 -6.74
C ALA A 9 -6.75 -1.07 -6.14
N GLU A 10 -5.65 -1.18 -6.90
CA GLU A 10 -4.38 -1.74 -6.42
C GLU A 10 -3.81 -0.93 -5.26
N ASN A 11 -3.81 0.41 -5.34
CA ASN A 11 -3.32 1.27 -4.27
C ASN A 11 -4.17 1.15 -2.99
N ILE A 12 -5.51 1.14 -3.13
CA ILE A 12 -6.41 0.94 -1.99
C ILE A 12 -6.10 -0.40 -1.31
N TRP A 13 -5.96 -1.47 -2.10
CA TRP A 13 -5.65 -2.79 -1.57
C TRP A 13 -4.31 -2.84 -0.84
N LEU A 14 -3.26 -2.25 -1.41
CA LEU A 14 -1.93 -2.24 -0.80
C LEU A 14 -1.89 -1.47 0.52
N CYS A 15 -2.55 -0.31 0.60
CA CYS A 15 -2.66 0.45 1.84
C CYS A 15 -3.41 -0.35 2.91
N TYR A 16 -4.61 -0.86 2.57
CA TYR A 16 -5.43 -1.65 3.48
C TYR A 16 -4.67 -2.88 4.02
N PHE A 17 -4.01 -3.64 3.14
CA PHE A 17 -3.31 -4.84 3.55
C PHE A 17 -2.11 -4.53 4.45
N ASN A 18 -1.39 -3.43 4.18
CA ASN A 18 -0.28 -3.01 5.04
C ASN A 18 -0.75 -2.63 6.45
N ASP A 19 -1.88 -1.94 6.57
CA ASP A 19 -2.47 -1.58 7.86
C ASP A 19 -2.99 -2.83 8.59
N TYR A 20 -3.66 -3.74 7.89
CA TYR A 20 -4.10 -5.03 8.44
C TYR A 20 -2.92 -5.82 9.05
N LEU A 21 -1.79 -5.92 8.34
CA LEU A 21 -0.62 -6.63 8.85
C LEU A 21 -0.07 -5.99 10.13
N TYR A 22 -0.12 -4.66 10.23
CA TYR A 22 0.32 -3.93 11.42
C TYR A 22 -0.66 -4.12 12.59
N GLU A 23 -1.96 -3.95 12.36
CA GLU A 23 -3.02 -4.10 13.38
C GLU A 23 -3.06 -5.51 13.97
N HIS A 24 -2.72 -6.52 13.17
CA HIS A 24 -2.62 -7.91 13.60
C HIS A 24 -1.23 -8.29 14.16
N ASN A 25 -0.34 -7.33 14.40
CA ASN A 25 1.01 -7.53 14.94
C ASN A 25 1.89 -8.48 14.09
N ILE A 26 1.60 -8.62 12.78
CA ILE A 26 2.37 -9.44 11.85
C ILE A 26 3.62 -8.69 11.38
N ILE A 27 3.53 -7.37 11.24
CA ILE A 27 4.66 -6.49 10.94
C ILE A 27 4.78 -5.38 11.98
N SER A 28 6.00 -4.88 12.16
CA SER A 28 6.25 -3.74 13.05
C SER A 28 5.79 -2.42 12.42
N GLU A 29 5.67 -1.38 13.25
CA GLU A 29 5.42 -0.02 12.79
C GLU A 29 6.49 0.48 11.80
N ASP A 30 7.76 0.14 12.04
CA ASP A 30 8.86 0.49 11.13
C ASP A 30 8.68 -0.19 9.75
N MET A 31 8.28 -1.46 9.72
CA MET A 31 7.96 -2.17 8.48
C MET A 31 6.75 -1.55 7.77
N ARG A 32 5.68 -1.22 8.51
CA ARG A 32 4.50 -0.51 7.97
C ARG A 32 4.90 0.80 7.30
N ASN A 33 5.71 1.61 7.97
CA ASN A 33 6.16 2.92 7.48
C ASN A 33 7.04 2.79 6.22
N ARG A 34 7.99 1.83 6.20
CA ARG A 34 8.79 1.55 5.00
C ARG A 34 7.93 1.13 3.82
N MET A 35 6.85 0.37 4.07
CA MET A 35 5.96 -0.08 3.01
C MET A 35 5.11 1.05 2.45
N ILE A 36 4.62 1.96 3.30
CA ILE A 36 3.92 3.18 2.88
C ILE A 36 4.78 4.00 1.91
N VAL A 37 6.07 4.18 2.20
CA VAL A 37 7.00 4.88 1.31
C VAL A 37 7.08 4.20 -0.07
N LYS A 38 7.17 2.86 -0.11
CA LYS A 38 7.22 2.10 -1.38
C LYS A 38 5.91 2.18 -2.16
N ILE A 39 4.76 2.12 -1.48
CA ILE A 39 3.43 2.25 -2.10
C ILE A 39 3.28 3.65 -2.71
N ASN A 40 3.71 4.69 -2.00
CA ASN A 40 3.66 6.06 -2.51
C ASN A 40 4.63 6.30 -3.68
N ALA A 41 5.83 5.71 -3.65
CA ALA A 41 6.78 5.80 -4.76
C ALA A 41 6.19 5.25 -6.07
N ARG A 42 5.45 4.12 -5.99
CA ARG A 42 4.73 3.56 -7.14
C ARG A 42 3.67 4.49 -7.73
N LYS A 43 3.10 5.38 -6.94
CA LYS A 43 2.13 6.38 -7.41
C LYS A 43 2.79 7.46 -8.29
N SER A 44 4.07 7.77 -8.02
CA SER A 44 4.80 8.86 -8.67
C SER A 44 5.54 8.45 -9.95
N GLU A 45 5.76 7.15 -10.18
CA GLU A 45 6.46 6.61 -11.35
C GLU A 45 5.58 6.49 -12.61
N THR A 46 4.36 7.01 -12.57
CA THR A 46 3.37 6.94 -13.67
C THR A 46 2.62 8.22 -13.87
#